data_AF-A0A2T3NFK9-F1
#
_entry.id   AF-A0A2T3NFK9-F1
#
_cell.length_a   1.000
_cell.length_b   1.000
_cell.length_c   1.000
_cell.angle_alpha   90.00
_cell.angle_beta   90.00
_cell.angle_gamma   90.00
#
_symmetry.space_group_name_H-M   'P 1'
#
loop_
_entity.id
_entity.type
_entity.pdbx_description
1 polymer ?
#
loop_
_entity_poly.entity_id
_entity_poly.type
_entity_poly.pdbx_seq_one_letter_code
_entity_poly.pdbx_strand_id
1 'polypeptide(L)'
;MGKIISKAALGVVLGLIVTISVGIFSALTTKGRYVFESSYPDVGHERLSTVLTHGKIKMQFLGYNASDKITISKQFYGLFLRYGSHYLVIAKEQDTADNKQSLTARSFYIIESADKAAFISDQRGMYITKDNRPLYLNSVLLGKPLAI
;
A
#
# COMPACT_ATOMS: atom_id res chain seq x y z
N MET A 1 0.49 -5.81 44.17
CA MET A 1 0.99 -5.79 42.77
C MET A 1 -0.03 -6.29 41.73
N GLY A 2 -0.74 -7.41 41.92
CA GLY A 2 -1.68 -7.96 40.90
C GLY A 2 -2.83 -7.05 40.44
N LYS A 3 -3.43 -6.23 41.32
CA LYS A 3 -4.51 -5.28 40.95
C LYS A 3 -4.05 -4.10 40.09
N ILE A 4 -2.77 -3.73 40.14
CA ILE A 4 -2.21 -2.64 39.33
C ILE A 4 -1.91 -3.16 37.92
N ILE A 5 -1.35 -4.38 37.83
CA ILE A 5 -1.11 -5.07 36.56
C ILE A 5 -2.44 -5.29 35.82
N SER A 6 -3.53 -5.65 36.52
CA SER A 6 -4.84 -5.82 35.87
C SER A 6 -5.44 -4.50 35.34
N LYS A 7 -5.25 -3.38 36.05
CA LYS A 7 -5.72 -2.06 35.59
C LYS A 7 -4.88 -1.53 34.42
N ALA A 8 -3.56 -1.72 34.47
CA ALA A 8 -2.66 -1.36 33.37
C ALA A 8 -2.97 -2.19 32.11
N ALA A 9 -3.13 -3.50 32.26
CA ALA A 9 -3.53 -4.38 31.16
C ALA A 9 -4.89 -3.98 30.57
N LEU A 10 -5.88 -3.66 31.42
CA LEU A 10 -7.18 -3.17 30.96
C LEU A 10 -7.04 -1.84 30.18
N GLY A 11 -6.22 -0.92 30.67
CA GLY A 11 -5.93 0.34 29.96
C GLY A 11 -5.31 0.12 28.59
N VAL A 12 -4.34 -0.81 28.48
CA VAL A 12 -3.71 -1.18 27.20
C VAL A 12 -4.73 -1.79 26.24
N VAL A 13 -5.55 -2.73 26.71
CA VAL A 13 -6.58 -3.38 25.89
C VAL A 13 -7.60 -2.35 25.39
N LEU A 14 -8.09 -1.46 26.26
CA LEU A 14 -9.01 -0.39 25.87
C LEU A 14 -8.37 0.56 24.85
N GLY A 15 -7.10 0.94 25.05
CA GLY A 15 -6.37 1.77 24.10
C GLY A 15 -6.25 1.11 22.71
N LEU A 16 -5.97 -0.19 22.67
CA LEU A 16 -5.92 -0.96 21.43
C LEU A 16 -7.28 -1.02 20.73
N ILE A 17 -8.35 -1.29 21.49
CA ILE A 17 -9.72 -1.32 20.94
C ILE A 17 -10.06 0.04 20.34
N VAL A 18 -9.85 1.14 21.07
CA VAL A 18 -10.14 2.49 20.58
C VAL A 18 -9.33 2.81 19.32
N THR A 19 -8.05 2.46 19.31
CA THR A 19 -7.18 2.69 18.15
C THR A 19 -7.70 1.93 16.93
N ILE A 20 -7.97 0.63 17.06
CA ILE A 20 -8.50 -0.19 15.97
C ILE A 20 -9.86 0.35 15.50
N SER A 21 -10.75 0.72 16.41
CA SER A 21 -12.06 1.28 16.08
C SER A 21 -11.96 2.57 15.27
N VAL A 22 -11.05 3.49 15.65
CA VAL A 22 -10.78 4.72 14.88
C VAL A 22 -10.28 4.37 13.48
N GLY A 23 -9.35 3.41 13.37
CA GLY A 23 -8.82 2.95 12.10
C GLY A 23 -9.88 2.35 11.17
N ILE A 24 -10.79 1.53 11.73
CA ILE A 24 -11.91 0.93 11.01
C ILE A 24 -12.89 2.02 10.56
N PHE A 25 -13.30 2.92 11.45
CA PHE A 25 -14.25 3.98 11.12
C PHE A 25 -13.72 4.90 10.01
N SER A 26 -12.45 5.28 10.10
CA SER A 26 -11.78 6.06 9.04
C SER A 26 -11.71 5.27 7.73
N ALA A 27 -11.42 3.97 7.77
CA ALA A 27 -11.38 3.14 6.57
C ALA A 27 -12.77 3.00 5.91
N LEU A 28 -13.83 2.80 6.71
CA LEU A 28 -15.21 2.69 6.23
C LEU A 28 -15.73 3.97 5.58
N THR A 29 -15.25 5.14 6.02
CA THR A 29 -15.62 6.44 5.43
C THR A 29 -14.74 6.84 4.23
N THR A 30 -13.69 6.06 3.94
CA THR A 30 -12.74 6.38 2.87
C THR A 30 -13.22 5.86 1.52
N LYS A 31 -13.24 6.76 0.53
CA LYS A 31 -13.38 6.45 -0.89
C LYS A 31 -12.32 7.23 -1.66
N GLY A 32 -11.57 6.57 -2.54
CA GLY A 32 -10.50 7.23 -3.28
C GLY A 32 -9.92 6.33 -4.36
N ARG A 33 -9.46 6.95 -5.45
CA ARG A 33 -8.82 6.25 -6.56
C ARG A 33 -7.58 7.03 -6.97
N TYR A 34 -6.46 6.35 -7.14
CA TYR A 34 -5.17 6.97 -7.42
C TYR A 34 -4.39 6.19 -8.46
N VAL A 35 -3.57 6.90 -9.21
CA VAL A 35 -2.49 6.32 -10.03
C VAL A 35 -1.20 7.01 -9.65
N PHE A 36 -0.19 6.21 -9.35
CA PHE A 36 1.16 6.66 -9.04
C PHE A 36 2.16 6.03 -10.01
N GLU A 37 3.21 6.76 -10.32
CA GLU A 37 4.25 6.34 -11.25
C GLU A 37 5.63 6.70 -10.72
N SER A 38 6.61 5.94 -11.18
CA SER A 38 8.02 6.22 -10.93
C SER A 38 8.83 5.67 -12.10
N SER A 39 9.85 6.41 -12.52
CA SER A 39 10.72 6.06 -13.65
C SER A 39 12.13 5.77 -13.16
N TYR A 40 12.76 4.79 -13.80
CA TYR A 40 14.14 4.39 -13.59
C TYR A 40 14.88 4.54 -14.92
N PRO A 41 15.77 5.55 -15.05
CA PRO A 41 16.51 5.80 -16.29
C PRO A 41 17.16 4.52 -16.82
N ASP A 42 17.04 4.30 -18.13
CA ASP A 42 17.59 3.15 -18.87
C ASP A 42 17.11 1.75 -18.44
N VAL A 43 16.20 1.66 -17.46
CA VAL A 43 15.66 0.39 -16.97
C VAL A 43 14.18 0.25 -17.32
N GLY A 44 13.39 1.30 -17.10
CA GLY A 44 11.96 1.32 -17.36
C GLY A 44 11.19 2.17 -16.35
N HIS A 45 9.93 1.84 -16.14
CA HIS A 45 9.08 2.59 -15.21
C HIS A 45 8.07 1.66 -14.54
N GLU A 46 7.40 2.15 -13.53
CA GLU A 46 6.38 1.42 -12.82
C GLU A 46 5.13 2.26 -12.61
N ARG A 47 4.00 1.57 -12.52
CA ARG A 47 2.70 2.17 -12.25
C ARG A 47 2.01 1.41 -11.13
N LEU A 48 1.51 2.16 -10.15
CA LEU A 48 0.71 1.66 -9.05
C LEU A 48 -0.68 2.30 -9.11
N SER A 49 -1.70 1.51 -9.43
CA SER A 49 -3.09 1.94 -9.34
C SER A 49 -3.67 1.48 -8.01
N THR A 50 -4.36 2.36 -7.28
CA THR A 50 -5.00 2.04 -6.00
C THR A 50 -6.46 2.49 -5.99
N VAL A 51 -7.35 1.62 -5.53
CA VAL A 51 -8.77 1.91 -5.29
C VAL A 51 -9.08 1.59 -3.84
N LEU A 52 -9.63 2.56 -3.12
CA LEU A 52 -10.07 2.46 -1.74
C LEU A 52 -11.59 2.67 -1.70
N THR A 53 -12.30 1.71 -1.13
CA THR A 53 -13.77 1.76 -1.06
C THR A 53 -14.25 1.15 0.25
N HIS A 54 -14.65 1.98 1.21
CA HIS A 54 -15.29 1.58 2.46
C HIS A 54 -14.55 0.43 3.16
N GLY A 55 -13.27 0.62 3.47
CA GLY A 55 -12.41 -0.37 4.13
C GLY A 55 -11.85 -1.47 3.23
N LYS A 56 -12.25 -1.54 1.96
CA LYS A 56 -11.67 -2.45 0.97
C LYS A 56 -10.63 -1.74 0.12
N ILE A 57 -9.54 -2.44 -0.19
CA ILE A 57 -8.49 -1.94 -1.07
C ILE A 57 -8.25 -2.90 -2.23
N LYS A 58 -8.09 -2.32 -3.42
CA LYS A 58 -7.56 -2.98 -4.61
C LYS A 58 -6.34 -2.22 -5.09
N MET A 59 -5.19 -2.88 -5.19
CA MET A 59 -3.99 -2.30 -5.78
C MET A 59 -3.55 -3.12 -6.99
N GLN A 60 -3.05 -2.45 -8.02
CA GLN A 60 -2.42 -3.08 -9.17
C GLN A 60 -1.06 -2.44 -9.38
N PHE A 61 -0.02 -3.27 -9.32
CA PHE A 61 1.34 -2.88 -9.61
C PHE A 61 1.75 -3.44 -10.96
N LEU A 62 2.25 -2.57 -11.84
CA LEU A 62 2.80 -2.92 -13.14
C LEU A 62 4.21 -2.38 -13.23
N GLY A 63 5.16 -3.26 -13.53
CA GLY A 63 6.54 -2.90 -13.89
C GLY A 63 6.70 -3.01 -15.40
N TYR A 64 7.27 -1.98 -16.01
CA TYR A 64 7.55 -1.88 -17.44
C TYR A 64 9.06 -1.80 -17.64
N ASN A 65 9.58 -2.43 -18.70
CA ASN A 65 10.96 -2.22 -19.11
C ASN A 65 11.11 -0.94 -19.96
N ALA A 66 12.34 -0.61 -20.35
CA ALA A 66 12.65 0.54 -21.21
C ALA A 66 11.97 0.50 -22.60
N SER A 67 11.40 -0.63 -23.02
CA SER A 67 10.63 -0.77 -24.27
C SER A 67 9.11 -0.77 -24.03
N ASP A 68 8.65 -0.28 -22.88
CA ASP A 68 7.26 -0.23 -22.44
C ASP A 68 6.53 -1.58 -22.41
N LYS A 69 7.29 -2.69 -22.35
CA LYS A 69 6.71 -4.03 -22.16
C LYS A 69 6.55 -4.32 -20.68
N ILE A 70 5.38 -4.83 -20.31
CA ILE A 70 5.09 -5.27 -18.94
C ILE A 70 6.02 -6.45 -18.61
N THR A 71 6.82 -6.30 -17.56
CA THR A 71 7.71 -7.33 -17.03
C THR A 71 7.22 -7.89 -15.69
N ILE A 72 6.43 -7.12 -14.94
CA ILE A 72 5.88 -7.52 -13.65
C ILE A 72 4.41 -7.08 -13.59
N SER A 73 3.52 -7.98 -13.16
CA SER A 73 2.13 -7.63 -12.87
C SER A 73 1.69 -8.30 -11.57
N LYS A 74 1.38 -7.47 -10.57
CA LYS A 74 0.89 -7.92 -9.27
C LYS A 74 -0.43 -7.24 -8.93
N GLN A 75 -1.33 -8.01 -8.34
CA GLN A 75 -2.60 -7.51 -7.86
C GLN A 75 -2.74 -7.77 -6.35
N PHE A 76 -3.33 -6.81 -5.66
CA PHE A 76 -3.56 -6.87 -4.22
C PHE A 76 -5.03 -6.61 -3.96
N TYR A 77 -5.66 -7.51 -3.20
CA TYR A 77 -7.06 -7.39 -2.80
C TYR A 77 -7.17 -7.60 -1.30
N GLY A 78 -7.72 -6.65 -0.58
CA GLY A 78 -7.70 -6.74 0.87
C GLY A 78 -8.58 -5.74 1.60
N LEU A 79 -8.31 -5.66 2.89
CA LEU A 79 -8.89 -4.71 3.82
C LEU A 79 -7.81 -3.76 4.32
N PHE A 80 -8.22 -2.56 4.71
CA PHE A 80 -7.31 -1.58 5.29
C PHE A 80 -7.87 -0.91 6.54
N LEU A 81 -6.97 -0.49 7.42
CA LEU A 81 -7.21 0.50 8.46
C LEU A 81 -6.54 1.81 8.03
N ARG A 82 -7.13 2.95 8.40
CA ARG A 82 -6.60 4.27 8.04
C ARG A 82 -6.44 5.16 9.27
N TYR A 83 -5.29 5.82 9.36
CA TYR A 83 -4.97 6.80 10.39
C TYR A 83 -4.41 8.06 9.70
N GLY A 84 -5.28 9.01 9.38
CA GLY A 84 -4.88 10.19 8.59
C GLY A 84 -4.46 9.81 7.17
N SER A 85 -3.19 10.05 6.82
CA SER A 85 -2.58 9.64 5.55
C SER A 85 -1.98 8.23 5.58
N HIS A 86 -1.93 7.58 6.75
CA HIS A 86 -1.33 6.26 6.94
C HIS A 86 -2.34 5.14 6.71
N TYR A 87 -1.91 4.09 6.00
CA TYR A 87 -2.70 2.91 5.68
C TYR A 87 -1.99 1.65 6.14
N LEU A 88 -2.71 0.83 6.90
CA LEU A 88 -2.32 -0.54 7.24
C LEU A 88 -3.22 -1.51 6.48
N VAL A 89 -2.63 -2.36 5.65
CA VAL A 89 -3.35 -3.23 4.72
C VAL A 89 -3.04 -4.68 5.00
N ILE A 90 -4.08 -5.51 5.05
CA ILE A 90 -3.97 -6.96 4.95
C ILE A 90 -4.63 -7.37 3.64
N ALA A 91 -3.85 -7.96 2.74
CA ALA A 91 -4.31 -8.26 1.39
C ALA A 91 -3.81 -9.62 0.91
N LYS A 92 -4.58 -10.23 0.03
CA LYS A 92 -4.09 -11.28 -0.86
C LYS A 92 -3.29 -10.63 -1.98
N GLU A 93 -2.01 -10.98 -2.08
CA GLU A 93 -1.15 -10.70 -3.22
C GLU A 93 -1.33 -11.83 -4.24
N GLN A 94 -1.48 -11.47 -5.52
CA GLN A 94 -1.53 -12.39 -6.63
C GLN A 94 -0.54 -11.95 -7.69
N ASP A 95 0.42 -12.83 -7.99
CA ASP A 95 1.27 -12.68 -9.17
C ASP A 95 0.46 -13.09 -10.40
N THR A 96 0.33 -12.18 -11.36
CA THR A 96 -0.53 -12.43 -12.54
C THR A 96 0.14 -13.38 -13.52
N ALA A 97 1.48 -13.44 -13.54
CA ALA A 97 2.21 -14.31 -14.45
C ALA A 97 2.21 -15.77 -13.98
N ASP A 98 2.44 -15.99 -12.68
CA ASP A 98 2.65 -17.32 -12.11
C ASP A 98 1.43 -17.88 -11.35
N ASN A 99 0.32 -17.12 -11.27
CA ASN A 99 -0.88 -17.44 -10.49
C ASN A 99 -0.63 -17.75 -9.00
N LYS A 100 0.57 -17.47 -8.49
CA LYS A 100 0.91 -17.63 -7.07
C LYS A 100 0.14 -16.60 -6.25
N GLN A 101 -0.43 -17.08 -5.15
CA GLN A 101 -1.19 -16.27 -4.21
C GLN A 101 -0.56 -16.36 -2.83
N SER A 102 -0.42 -15.23 -2.17
CA SER A 102 0.08 -15.16 -0.80
C SER A 102 -0.70 -14.13 0.00
N LEU A 103 -0.75 -14.32 1.31
CA LEU A 103 -1.23 -13.28 2.21
C LEU A 103 -0.08 -12.32 2.48
N THR A 104 -0.35 -11.01 2.40
CA THR A 104 0.62 -9.96 2.66
C THR A 104 0.05 -8.90 3.58
N ALA A 105 0.93 -8.30 4.39
CA ALA A 105 0.64 -7.14 5.21
C ALA A 105 1.50 -5.98 4.71
N ARG A 106 0.89 -4.81 4.51
CA ARG A 106 1.56 -3.63 3.97
C ARG A 106 1.26 -2.39 4.81
N SER A 107 2.26 -1.53 4.93
CA SER A 107 2.16 -0.22 5.56
C SER A 107 2.67 0.84 4.58
N PHE A 108 1.85 1.86 4.32
CA PHE A 108 2.21 2.95 3.42
C PHE A 108 1.42 4.22 3.73
N TYR A 109 1.85 5.35 3.18
CA TYR A 109 1.15 6.61 3.23
C TYR A 109 0.65 7.02 1.85
N ILE A 110 -0.52 7.65 1.82
CA ILE A 110 -1.00 8.42 0.66
C ILE A 110 -1.25 9.84 1.13
N ILE A 111 -0.51 10.78 0.55
CA ILE A 111 -0.67 12.22 0.80
C ILE A 111 -1.27 12.82 -0.46
N GLU A 112 -2.43 13.46 -0.34
CA GLU A 112 -3.15 14.08 -1.44
C GLU A 112 -3.18 15.61 -1.27
N SER A 113 -3.00 16.33 -2.37
CA SER A 113 -3.16 17.78 -2.45
C SER A 113 -3.77 18.14 -3.80
N ALA A 114 -5.07 18.46 -3.79
CA ALA A 114 -5.87 18.85 -4.96
C ALA A 114 -5.73 17.91 -6.17
N ASP A 115 -4.82 18.21 -7.10
CA ASP A 115 -4.59 17.48 -8.35
C ASP A 115 -3.41 16.49 -8.27
N LYS A 116 -2.73 16.43 -7.13
CA LYS A 116 -1.51 15.62 -6.92
C LYS A 116 -1.67 14.67 -5.75
N ALA A 117 -1.00 13.54 -5.83
CA ALA A 117 -0.88 12.59 -4.74
C ALA A 117 0.53 11.99 -4.71
N ALA A 118 0.99 11.63 -3.52
CA ALA A 118 2.23 10.89 -3.30
C ALA A 118 1.94 9.59 -2.54
N PHE A 119 2.44 8.48 -3.06
CA PHE A 119 2.47 7.20 -2.36
C PHE A 119 3.85 7.00 -1.76
N ILE A 120 3.91 6.73 -0.45
CA ILE A 120 5.17 6.55 0.28
C ILE A 120 5.16 5.19 0.97
N SER A 121 6.16 4.36 0.69
CA SER A 121 6.32 3.06 1.36
C SER A 121 7.79 2.71 1.50
N ASP A 122 8.19 2.31 2.71
CA ASP A 122 9.55 1.87 3.00
C ASP A 122 9.76 0.36 2.73
N GLN A 123 8.68 -0.37 2.41
CA GLN A 123 8.68 -1.81 2.19
C GLN A 123 8.88 -2.19 0.72
N ARG A 124 9.45 -1.30 -0.09
CA ARG A 124 9.59 -1.53 -1.54
C ARG A 124 10.80 -2.37 -1.93
N GLY A 125 11.88 -2.28 -1.14
CA GLY A 125 13.04 -3.15 -1.29
C GLY A 125 13.77 -2.99 -2.63
N MET A 126 14.34 -4.09 -3.10
CA MET A 126 15.20 -4.14 -4.28
C MET A 126 14.68 -5.20 -5.26
N TYR A 127 14.65 -4.84 -6.53
CA TYR A 127 14.32 -5.74 -7.63
C TYR A 127 15.61 -6.13 -8.37
N ILE A 128 15.77 -7.42 -8.69
CA ILE A 128 16.88 -7.87 -9.52
C ILE A 128 16.39 -7.90 -10.97
N THR A 129 17.02 -7.09 -11.83
CA THR A 129 16.68 -7.05 -13.26
C THR A 129 17.09 -8.35 -13.95
N LYS A 130 16.61 -8.56 -15.19
CA LYS A 130 17.00 -9.74 -15.99
C LYS A 130 18.51 -9.85 -16.23
N ASP A 131 19.21 -8.72 -16.28
CA ASP A 131 20.66 -8.64 -16.42
C ASP A 131 21.40 -8.79 -15.08
N ASN A 132 20.70 -9.30 -14.06
CA ASN A 132 21.19 -9.51 -12.70
C ASN A 132 21.72 -8.25 -12.01
N ARG A 133 21.20 -7.07 -12.38
CA ARG A 133 21.56 -5.80 -11.74
C ARG A 133 20.56 -5.45 -10.65
N PRO A 134 21.01 -5.01 -9.47
CA PRO A 134 20.12 -4.54 -8.42
C PRO A 134 19.49 -3.20 -8.82
N LEU A 135 18.17 -3.11 -8.72
CA LEU A 135 17.38 -1.90 -8.84
C LEU A 135 16.71 -1.59 -7.51
N TYR A 136 17.13 -0.51 -6.85
CA TYR A 136 16.47 -0.01 -5.66
C TYR A 136 15.17 0.69 -6.05
N LEU A 137 14.04 0.22 -5.54
CA LEU A 137 12.75 0.79 -5.86
C LEU A 137 12.53 2.09 -5.06
N ASN A 138 12.07 3.14 -5.74
CA ASN A 138 11.84 4.44 -5.14
C ASN A 138 10.78 4.35 -4.05
N SER A 139 11.09 4.75 -2.81
CA SER A 139 10.12 4.74 -1.70
C SER A 139 8.94 5.67 -1.92
N VAL A 140 9.08 6.68 -2.78
CA VAL A 140 8.06 7.67 -3.12
C VAL A 140 7.67 7.52 -4.59
N LEU A 141 6.37 7.39 -4.86
CA LEU A 141 5.81 7.46 -6.21
C LEU A 141 4.90 8.68 -6.26
N LEU A 142 5.06 9.49 -7.31
CA LEU A 142 4.23 10.65 -7.54
C LEU A 142 3.07 10.28 -8.44
N GLY A 143 1.94 10.94 -8.25
CA GLY A 143 0.70 10.55 -8.90
C GLY A 143 -0.38 11.58 -8.76
N LYS A 144 -1.60 11.15 -9.01
CA LYS A 144 -2.79 11.98 -8.94
C LYS A 144 -4.01 11.18 -8.50
N PRO A 145 -4.97 11.85 -7.84
CA PRO A 145 -6.30 11.28 -7.66
C PRO A 145 -6.99 11.12 -9.03
N LEU A 146 -7.88 10.14 -9.13
CA LEU A 146 -8.75 9.90 -10.27
C LEU A 146 -10.20 10.12 -9.85
N ALA A 147 -11.05 10.48 -10.82
CA ALA A 147 -12.48 10.58 -10.60
C ALA A 147 -13.04 9.26 -10.03
N ILE A 148 -13.89 9.42 -9.02
CA ILE A 148 -14.47 8.33 -8.22
C ILE A 148 -15.78 7.86 -8.83
#